data_AF-A0A089HKI1-F1
#
_entry.id   AF-A0A089HKI1-F1
#
_cell.length_a   1.000
_cell.length_b   1.000
_cell.length_c   1.000
_cell.angle_alpha   90.00
_cell.angle_beta   90.00
_cell.angle_gamma   90.00
#
_symmetry.space_group_name_H-M   'P 1'
#
loop_
_entity.id
_entity.type
_entity.pdbx_description
1 polymer ?
#
loop_
_entity_poly.entity_id
_entity_poly.type
_entity_poly.pdbx_seq_one_letter_code
_entity_poly.pdbx_strand_id
1 'polypeptide(L)'
;MIEIYTHEWKTVGVKLAEAMRDGKVSVEETCAAIIPVLDLLRSVFPDDAEFPARQGEYYHLDGQLRRAGQAYQRALELDPPLALTEREAAAIRRHCPLLLTTETECFPLKDIAAVHHPTLPLIGYHLFWEDDFDFPDDYEPCDHEEIWVEYDPDKETVTRVMTFFHSSVISSEDAVREARENGERPLVRIEWGKHGSLLNGWENIDIPMKNMSMQDWMRQTYEHVKAGGRLPEHPLKRFWPRGYEGSYESYINFSDPVDPLLYLERKPLMFKSLHANAILFTQAIPYNFHPKMEWPDRFARALLD
;
A
#
# COMPACT_ATOMS: atom_id res chain seq x y z
N MET A 1 20.49 6.76 36.78
CA MET A 1 19.33 6.13 37.44
C MET A 1 18.25 5.72 36.44
N ILE A 2 17.98 6.48 35.37
CA ILE A 2 17.04 6.06 34.31
C ILE A 2 17.58 4.89 33.46
N GLU A 3 18.90 4.78 33.31
CA GLU A 3 19.57 3.76 32.47
C GLU A 3 19.18 2.32 32.82
N ILE A 4 19.01 1.98 34.11
CA ILE A 4 18.60 0.62 34.52
C ILE A 4 17.17 0.28 34.07
N TYR A 5 16.31 1.30 33.88
CA TYR A 5 14.94 1.11 33.40
C TYR A 5 14.85 1.01 31.87
N THR A 6 15.93 1.26 31.13
CA THR A 6 15.93 1.08 29.66
C THR A 6 15.78 -0.39 29.28
N HIS A 7 16.33 -1.30 30.09
CA HIS A 7 16.16 -2.74 29.91
C HIS A 7 14.72 -3.20 30.17
N GLU A 8 14.07 -2.66 31.22
CA GLU A 8 12.65 -2.88 31.53
C GLU A 8 11.78 -2.39 30.36
N TRP A 9 12.01 -1.18 29.86
CA TRP A 9 11.30 -0.63 28.70
C TRP A 9 11.43 -1.51 27.47
N LYS A 10 12.65 -1.95 27.15
CA LYS A 10 12.88 -2.86 26.01
C LYS A 10 12.06 -4.15 26.14
N THR A 11 12.02 -4.73 27.35
CA THR A 11 11.29 -5.97 27.61
C THR A 11 9.77 -5.80 27.49
N VAL A 12 9.23 -4.70 28.05
CA VAL A 12 7.81 -4.36 27.92
C VAL A 12 7.45 -4.06 26.46
N GLY A 13 8.31 -3.33 25.74
CA GLY A 13 8.11 -3.01 24.32
C GLY A 13 8.02 -4.26 23.43
N VAL A 14 8.87 -5.26 23.66
CA VAL A 14 8.79 -6.55 22.93
C VAL A 14 7.44 -7.24 23.15
N LYS A 15 6.99 -7.34 24.42
CA LYS A 15 5.69 -7.94 24.72
C LYS A 15 4.51 -7.18 24.12
N LEU A 16 4.59 -5.85 24.10
CA LEU A 16 3.57 -5.01 23.47
C LEU A 16 3.55 -5.24 21.95
N ALA A 17 4.71 -5.29 21.30
CA ALA A 17 4.81 -5.58 19.87
C ALA A 17 4.28 -6.97 19.50
N GLU A 18 4.54 -7.99 20.32
CA GLU A 18 3.93 -9.32 20.16
C GLU A 18 2.40 -9.27 20.28
N ALA A 19 1.87 -8.55 21.28
CA ALA A 19 0.43 -8.40 21.45
C ALA A 19 -0.23 -7.65 20.28
N MET A 20 0.42 -6.62 19.74
CA MET A 20 -0.04 -5.92 18.52
C MET A 20 -0.04 -6.86 17.31
N ARG A 21 1.05 -7.62 17.10
CA ARG A 21 1.19 -8.60 16.02
C ARG A 21 0.10 -9.68 16.06
N ASP A 22 -0.25 -10.13 17.27
CA ASP A 22 -1.30 -11.12 17.51
C ASP A 22 -2.73 -10.54 17.44
N GLY A 23 -2.89 -9.25 17.14
CA GLY A 23 -4.19 -8.57 17.09
C GLY A 23 -4.89 -8.45 18.45
N LYS A 24 -4.13 -8.54 19.55
CA LYS A 24 -4.65 -8.40 20.92
C LYS A 24 -4.79 -6.94 21.37
N VAL A 25 -4.27 -6.01 20.58
CA VAL A 25 -4.30 -4.56 20.81
C VAL A 25 -4.95 -3.93 19.59
N SER A 26 -5.94 -3.06 19.81
CA SER A 26 -6.63 -2.40 18.70
C SER A 26 -5.73 -1.37 18.00
N VAL A 27 -6.15 -0.88 16.84
CA VAL A 27 -5.43 0.20 16.14
C VAL A 27 -5.42 1.47 16.99
N GLU A 28 -6.54 1.81 17.63
CA GLU A 28 -6.67 2.98 18.50
C GLU A 28 -5.76 2.87 19.73
N GLU A 29 -5.72 1.70 20.38
CA GLU A 29 -4.83 1.44 21.51
C GLU A 29 -3.35 1.52 21.07
N THR A 30 -3.05 1.02 19.89
CA THR A 30 -1.71 1.10 19.27
C THR A 30 -1.31 2.55 19.04
N CYS A 31 -2.18 3.34 18.42
CA CYS A 31 -1.93 4.77 18.18
C CYS A 31 -1.74 5.53 19.50
N ALA A 32 -2.60 5.28 20.49
CA ALA A 32 -2.51 5.90 21.81
C ALA A 32 -1.20 5.57 22.54
N ALA A 33 -0.63 4.37 22.33
CA ALA A 33 0.65 3.97 22.91
C ALA A 33 1.85 4.58 22.19
N ILE A 34 1.84 4.64 20.85
CA ILE A 34 3.00 5.01 20.04
C ILE A 34 3.15 6.53 19.87
N ILE A 35 2.04 7.26 19.72
CA ILE A 35 2.07 8.72 19.47
C ILE A 35 2.89 9.48 20.54
N PRO A 36 2.74 9.24 21.87
CA PRO A 36 3.53 9.93 22.88
C PRO A 36 5.03 9.62 22.80
N VAL A 37 5.39 8.39 22.39
CA VAL A 37 6.78 8.00 22.19
C VAL A 37 7.38 8.76 21.00
N LEU A 38 6.63 8.89 19.91
CA LEU A 38 7.06 9.67 18.76
C LEU A 38 7.14 11.17 19.07
N ASP A 39 6.25 11.71 19.91
CA ASP A 39 6.34 13.10 20.38
C ASP A 39 7.65 13.34 21.16
N LEU A 40 8.02 12.41 22.05
CA LEU A 40 9.29 12.47 22.75
C LEU A 40 10.47 12.36 21.79
N LEU A 41 10.46 11.41 20.86
CA LEU A 41 11.55 11.21 19.89
C LEU A 41 11.75 12.44 19.01
N ARG A 42 10.67 13.05 18.50
CA ARG A 42 10.73 14.32 17.77
C ARG A 42 11.35 15.44 18.61
N SER A 43 11.08 15.49 19.91
CA SER A 43 11.69 16.52 20.78
C SER A 43 13.19 16.31 21.00
N VAL A 44 13.65 15.06 20.97
CA VAL A 44 15.07 14.68 21.15
C VAL A 44 15.84 14.80 19.83
N PHE A 45 15.19 14.49 18.71
CA PHE A 45 15.74 14.51 17.36
C PHE A 45 14.92 15.47 16.47
N PRO A 46 14.99 16.80 16.71
CA PRO A 46 14.10 17.78 16.09
C PRO A 46 14.30 17.98 14.58
N ASP A 47 15.46 17.55 14.06
CA ASP A 47 15.85 17.68 12.67
C ASP A 47 15.68 16.37 11.88
N ASP A 48 15.21 15.30 12.53
CA ASP A 48 14.97 14.01 11.89
C ASP A 48 13.53 13.94 11.35
N ALA A 49 13.37 13.86 10.04
CA ALA A 49 12.09 13.82 9.35
C ALA A 49 11.32 12.51 9.57
N GLU A 50 12.00 11.43 9.99
CA GLU A 50 11.39 10.11 10.20
C GLU A 50 10.30 10.16 11.27
N PHE A 51 10.54 10.86 12.39
CA PHE A 51 9.58 10.93 13.50
C PHE A 51 8.30 11.67 13.12
N PRO A 52 8.30 12.90 12.58
CA PRO A 52 7.07 13.54 12.13
C PRO A 52 6.39 12.78 10.98
N ALA A 53 7.12 12.09 10.10
CA ALA A 53 6.50 11.24 9.07
C ALA A 53 5.69 10.10 9.71
N ARG A 54 6.29 9.36 10.65
CA ARG A 54 5.59 8.31 11.40
C ARG A 54 4.46 8.85 12.26
N GLN A 55 4.62 10.02 12.87
CA GLN A 55 3.51 10.67 13.58
C GLN A 55 2.32 10.93 12.66
N GLY A 56 2.60 11.38 11.43
CA GLY A 56 1.61 11.53 10.38
C GLY A 56 0.84 10.22 10.16
N GLU A 57 1.55 9.12 9.95
CA GLU A 57 0.96 7.78 9.75
C GLU A 57 0.06 7.37 10.91
N TYR A 58 0.52 7.48 12.17
CA TYR A 58 -0.29 7.08 13.32
C TYR A 58 -1.48 8.01 13.57
N TYR A 59 -1.34 9.33 13.37
CA TYR A 59 -2.51 10.22 13.43
C TYR A 59 -3.51 9.93 12.32
N HIS A 60 -3.02 9.52 11.16
CA HIS A 60 -3.84 9.21 10.00
C HIS A 60 -4.62 7.90 10.22
N LEU A 61 -3.95 6.85 10.71
CA LEU A 61 -4.58 5.60 11.16
C LEU A 61 -5.64 5.82 12.26
N ASP A 62 -5.43 6.78 13.15
CA ASP A 62 -6.36 7.13 14.24
C ASP A 62 -7.46 8.13 13.80
N GLY A 63 -7.56 8.44 12.50
CA GLY A 63 -8.56 9.37 11.95
C GLY A 63 -8.35 10.84 12.33
N GLN A 64 -7.23 11.20 12.98
CA GLN A 64 -6.87 12.56 13.36
C GLN A 64 -6.25 13.34 12.18
N LEU A 65 -6.99 13.43 11.06
CA LEU A 65 -6.48 13.91 9.75
C LEU A 65 -5.81 15.29 9.80
N ARG A 66 -6.29 16.21 10.65
CA ARG A 66 -5.65 17.53 10.81
C ARG A 66 -4.25 17.42 11.41
N ARG A 67 -4.08 16.56 12.42
CA ARG A 67 -2.78 16.33 13.06
C ARG A 67 -1.87 15.55 12.14
N ALA A 68 -2.42 14.59 11.40
CA ALA A 68 -1.71 13.87 10.35
C ALA A 68 -1.11 14.85 9.33
N GLY A 69 -1.94 15.73 8.76
CA GLY A 69 -1.50 16.75 7.81
C GLY A 69 -0.41 17.68 8.37
N GLN A 70 -0.53 18.12 9.62
CA GLN A 70 0.51 18.94 10.28
C GLN A 70 1.83 18.19 10.45
N ALA A 71 1.78 16.92 10.85
CA ALA A 71 2.95 16.08 11.02
C ALA A 71 3.63 15.77 9.67
N TYR A 72 2.84 15.44 8.65
CA TYR A 72 3.33 15.26 7.28
C TYR A 72 3.94 16.53 6.68
N GLN A 73 3.31 17.69 6.85
CA GLN A 73 3.89 18.97 6.45
C GLN A 73 5.24 19.19 7.12
N ARG A 74 5.34 18.91 8.43
CA ARG A 74 6.62 19.03 9.15
C ARG A 74 7.68 18.06 8.62
N ALA A 75 7.31 16.83 8.27
CA ALA A 75 8.23 15.88 7.65
C ALA A 75 8.80 16.44 6.34
N LEU A 76 7.93 17.00 5.48
CA LEU A 76 8.34 17.60 4.21
C LEU A 76 9.05 18.95 4.34
N GLU A 77 8.91 19.66 5.46
CA GLU A 77 9.76 20.83 5.76
C GLU A 77 11.20 20.41 6.10
N LEU A 78 11.36 19.26 6.77
CA LEU A 78 12.65 18.72 7.19
C LEU A 78 13.36 17.98 6.05
N ASP A 79 12.62 17.16 5.29
CA ASP A 79 13.09 16.44 4.12
C ASP A 79 12.16 16.74 2.91
N PRO A 80 12.36 17.87 2.21
CA PRO A 80 11.49 18.28 1.14
C PRO A 80 11.57 17.36 -0.08
N PRO A 81 10.46 17.19 -0.83
CA PRO A 81 10.49 16.43 -2.05
C PRO A 81 11.49 17.02 -3.05
N LEU A 82 12.17 16.14 -3.76
CA LEU A 82 13.11 16.50 -4.80
C LEU A 82 12.38 16.67 -6.13
N ALA A 83 12.92 17.52 -7.00
CA ALA A 83 12.47 17.55 -8.39
C ALA A 83 12.85 16.24 -9.09
N LEU A 84 11.90 15.67 -9.83
CA LEU A 84 12.18 14.57 -10.74
C LEU A 84 13.09 15.06 -11.87
N THR A 85 14.10 14.27 -12.20
CA THR A 85 14.82 14.41 -13.47
C THR A 85 13.97 13.86 -14.62
N GLU A 86 14.27 14.28 -15.84
CA GLU A 86 13.60 13.72 -17.04
C GLU A 86 13.77 12.20 -17.15
N ARG A 87 14.94 11.66 -16.73
CA ARG A 87 15.20 10.21 -16.73
C ARG A 87 14.32 9.48 -15.72
N GLU A 88 14.12 10.04 -14.53
CA GLU A 88 13.25 9.44 -13.50
C GLU A 88 11.78 9.55 -13.91
N ALA A 89 11.34 10.69 -14.46
CA ALA A 89 9.99 10.83 -15.00
C ALA A 89 9.74 9.88 -16.19
N ALA A 90 10.75 9.63 -17.02
CA ALA A 90 10.68 8.62 -18.09
C ALA A 90 10.63 7.19 -17.52
N ALA A 91 11.39 6.90 -16.47
CA ALA A 91 11.36 5.60 -15.79
C ALA A 91 9.99 5.31 -15.17
N ILE A 92 9.36 6.29 -14.50
CA ILE A 92 7.99 6.18 -13.98
C ILE A 92 7.01 5.80 -15.10
N ARG A 93 7.10 6.42 -16.27
CA ARG A 93 6.20 6.10 -17.39
C ARG A 93 6.49 4.72 -17.98
N ARG A 94 7.77 4.41 -18.21
CA ARG A 94 8.23 3.15 -18.80
C ARG A 94 7.83 1.94 -17.94
N HIS A 95 7.96 2.07 -16.63
CA HIS A 95 7.74 0.97 -15.69
C HIS A 95 6.36 1.03 -15.02
N CYS A 96 5.46 1.90 -15.49
CA CYS A 96 4.11 1.99 -14.97
C CYS A 96 3.38 0.66 -15.23
N PRO A 97 2.88 -0.03 -14.17
CA PRO A 97 2.23 -1.32 -14.33
C PRO A 97 0.97 -1.19 -15.19
N LEU A 98 0.63 -2.25 -15.92
CA LEU A 98 -0.69 -2.43 -16.51
C LEU A 98 -1.50 -3.29 -15.54
N LEU A 99 -2.71 -2.84 -15.20
CA LEU A 99 -3.57 -3.55 -14.27
C LEU A 99 -4.56 -4.42 -15.06
N LEU A 100 -4.80 -5.62 -14.59
CA LEU A 100 -5.70 -6.59 -15.18
C LEU A 100 -6.80 -6.91 -14.16
N THR A 101 -8.00 -6.41 -14.40
CA THR A 101 -9.18 -6.63 -13.56
C THR A 101 -10.08 -7.70 -14.17
N THR A 102 -11.13 -8.09 -13.44
CA THR A 102 -12.24 -8.82 -14.06
C THR A 102 -13.15 -7.85 -14.82
N GLU A 103 -13.88 -8.33 -15.83
CA GLU A 103 -14.84 -7.52 -16.61
C GLU A 103 -15.96 -6.91 -15.75
N THR A 104 -16.18 -7.46 -14.56
CA THR A 104 -17.24 -7.05 -13.63
C THR A 104 -16.70 -6.28 -12.43
N GLU A 105 -15.45 -5.81 -12.46
CA GLU A 105 -14.91 -4.96 -11.39
C GLU A 105 -15.89 -3.84 -11.05
N CYS A 106 -16.27 -3.77 -9.77
CA CYS A 106 -17.32 -2.92 -9.29
C CYS A 106 -16.80 -1.57 -8.77
N PHE A 107 -15.52 -1.48 -8.46
CA PHE A 107 -14.87 -0.25 -8.02
C PHE A 107 -13.80 0.18 -9.03
N PRO A 108 -14.03 1.22 -9.82
CA PRO A 108 -13.04 1.72 -10.78
C PRO A 108 -11.85 2.37 -10.07
N LEU A 109 -10.69 2.36 -10.74
CA LEU A 109 -9.52 3.16 -10.35
C LEU A 109 -9.85 4.65 -10.47
N LYS A 110 -9.79 5.39 -9.36
CA LYS A 110 -10.07 6.84 -9.30
C LYS A 110 -8.86 7.68 -9.65
N ASP A 111 -7.74 7.38 -9.00
CA ASP A 111 -6.48 8.10 -9.16
C ASP A 111 -5.31 7.12 -9.01
N ILE A 112 -4.16 7.56 -9.51
CA ILE A 112 -2.86 6.95 -9.25
C ILE A 112 -1.86 8.07 -8.97
N ALA A 113 -0.92 7.81 -8.06
CA ALA A 113 0.28 8.60 -7.90
C ALA A 113 1.52 7.71 -7.98
N ALA A 114 2.59 8.24 -8.56
CA ALA A 114 3.89 7.57 -8.61
C ALA A 114 4.90 8.36 -7.77
N VAL A 115 5.61 7.67 -6.88
CA VAL A 115 6.67 8.25 -6.04
C VAL A 115 7.96 7.51 -6.34
N HIS A 116 8.96 8.22 -6.83
CA HIS A 116 10.31 7.72 -7.05
C HIS A 116 11.12 7.81 -5.75
N HIS A 117 11.80 6.73 -5.39
CA HIS A 117 12.65 6.69 -4.21
C HIS A 117 13.89 7.58 -4.40
N PRO A 118 14.25 8.46 -3.45
CA PRO A 118 15.24 9.51 -3.70
C PRO A 118 16.65 9.00 -4.05
N THR A 119 17.01 7.81 -3.55
CA THR A 119 18.37 7.24 -3.66
C THR A 119 18.42 5.84 -4.25
N LEU A 120 17.27 5.23 -4.57
CA LEU A 120 17.19 3.85 -5.09
C LEU A 120 16.45 3.89 -6.44
N PRO A 121 16.79 3.01 -7.39
CA PRO A 121 16.03 2.88 -8.63
C PRO A 121 14.75 2.09 -8.37
N LEU A 122 13.87 2.67 -7.56
CA LEU A 122 12.65 2.07 -7.04
C LEU A 122 11.51 3.09 -7.19
N ILE A 123 10.38 2.64 -7.72
CA ILE A 123 9.18 3.47 -7.90
C ILE A 123 8.04 2.81 -7.14
N GLY A 124 7.37 3.56 -6.27
CA GLY A 124 6.08 3.18 -5.69
C GLY A 124 4.94 3.75 -6.54
N TYR A 125 4.02 2.89 -6.97
CA TYR A 125 2.76 3.25 -7.60
C TYR A 125 1.63 3.03 -6.60
N HIS A 126 0.97 4.12 -6.24
CA HIS A 126 -0.12 4.16 -5.27
C HIS A 126 -1.44 4.26 -6.03
N LEU A 127 -2.23 3.21 -5.93
CA LEU A 127 -3.52 3.04 -6.61
C LEU A 127 -4.64 3.40 -5.64
N PHE A 128 -5.61 4.19 -6.10
CA PHE A 128 -6.78 4.56 -5.29
C PHE A 128 -8.05 4.09 -5.99
N TRP A 129 -8.60 2.98 -5.53
CA TRP A 129 -9.83 2.38 -6.03
C TRP A 129 -11.05 3.02 -5.36
N GLU A 130 -12.24 2.92 -5.98
CA GLU A 130 -13.42 3.62 -5.46
C GLU A 130 -13.79 3.25 -4.02
N ASP A 131 -13.67 1.97 -3.66
CA ASP A 131 -14.03 1.46 -2.34
C ASP A 131 -13.38 0.07 -2.11
N ASP A 132 -13.63 -0.58 -0.97
CA ASP A 132 -13.35 -2.00 -0.73
C ASP A 132 -14.66 -2.73 -0.40
N PHE A 133 -14.93 -3.81 -1.13
CA PHE A 133 -16.15 -4.59 -1.00
C PHE A 133 -16.36 -5.15 0.41
N ASP A 134 -15.29 -5.43 1.13
CA ASP A 134 -15.35 -5.87 2.51
C ASP A 134 -15.39 -4.73 3.52
N PHE A 135 -15.16 -3.47 3.16
CA PHE A 135 -15.07 -2.37 4.14
C PHE A 135 -16.05 -1.21 3.93
N PRO A 136 -17.38 -1.47 3.89
CA PRO A 136 -18.37 -0.42 3.76
C PRO A 136 -18.52 0.50 5.00
N ASP A 137 -17.75 0.25 6.07
CA ASP A 137 -17.87 0.90 7.38
C ASP A 137 -16.52 1.35 7.97
N ASP A 138 -15.44 1.37 7.18
CA ASP A 138 -14.15 1.91 7.61
C ASP A 138 -14.05 3.45 7.45
N TYR A 139 -15.02 4.03 6.75
CA TYR A 139 -15.13 5.47 6.45
C TYR A 139 -13.99 6.01 5.58
N GLU A 140 -13.23 5.14 4.94
CA GLU A 140 -12.24 5.53 3.94
C GLU A 140 -12.93 5.82 2.60
N PRO A 141 -12.56 6.89 1.89
CA PRO A 141 -13.22 7.27 0.64
C PRO A 141 -12.65 6.54 -0.59
N CYS A 142 -11.70 5.63 -0.36
CA CYS A 142 -11.07 4.79 -1.36
C CYS A 142 -10.31 3.64 -0.69
N ASP A 143 -10.16 2.56 -1.42
CA ASP A 143 -9.15 1.55 -1.13
C ASP A 143 -7.80 1.96 -1.73
N HIS A 144 -6.75 1.93 -0.92
CA HIS A 144 -5.40 2.37 -1.31
C HIS A 144 -4.49 1.16 -1.46
N GLU A 145 -4.00 0.89 -2.66
CA GLU A 145 -3.11 -0.24 -2.97
C GLU A 145 -1.73 0.19 -3.47
N GLU A 146 -0.72 -0.65 -3.25
CA GLU A 146 0.69 -0.31 -3.52
C GLU A 146 1.39 -1.35 -4.39
N ILE A 147 2.08 -0.87 -5.41
CA ILE A 147 2.96 -1.66 -6.28
C ILE A 147 4.32 -0.99 -6.30
N TRP A 148 5.40 -1.75 -6.06
CA TRP A 148 6.76 -1.24 -6.18
C TRP A 148 7.50 -1.93 -7.33
N VAL A 149 8.18 -1.12 -8.14
CA VAL A 149 8.99 -1.60 -9.26
C VAL A 149 10.42 -1.12 -9.10
N GLU A 150 11.33 -2.08 -8.93
CA GLU A 150 12.77 -1.87 -8.95
C GLU A 150 13.29 -2.07 -10.37
N TYR A 151 14.25 -1.25 -10.79
CA TYR A 151 14.82 -1.30 -12.13
C TYR A 151 16.34 -1.06 -12.12
N ASP A 152 17.02 -1.52 -13.18
CA ASP A 152 18.40 -1.16 -13.48
C ASP A 152 18.37 0.18 -14.24
N PRO A 153 18.88 1.29 -13.68
CA PRO A 153 18.76 2.58 -14.33
C PRO A 153 19.52 2.63 -15.64
N ASP A 154 20.65 1.91 -15.78
CA ASP A 154 21.52 1.98 -16.95
C ASP A 154 21.01 1.13 -18.10
N LYS A 155 20.39 -0.01 -17.80
CA LYS A 155 19.75 -0.87 -18.80
C LYS A 155 18.28 -0.51 -19.03
N GLU A 156 17.69 0.25 -18.12
CA GLU A 156 16.27 0.60 -18.10
C GLU A 156 15.37 -0.65 -18.06
N THR A 157 15.82 -1.71 -17.38
CA THR A 157 15.11 -3.00 -17.28
C THR A 157 14.61 -3.25 -15.87
N VAL A 158 13.41 -3.81 -15.72
CA VAL A 158 12.86 -4.22 -14.42
C VAL A 158 13.73 -5.31 -13.80
N THR A 159 14.02 -5.16 -12.50
CA THR A 159 14.80 -6.12 -11.69
C THR A 159 13.95 -6.77 -10.60
N ARG A 160 12.92 -6.09 -10.10
CA ARG A 160 12.01 -6.63 -9.10
C ARG A 160 10.63 -5.99 -9.20
N VAL A 161 9.58 -6.79 -9.03
CA VAL A 161 8.20 -6.33 -8.90
C VAL A 161 7.67 -6.82 -7.55
N MET A 162 7.09 -5.90 -6.78
CA MET A 162 6.50 -6.16 -5.48
C MET A 162 5.10 -5.56 -5.42
N THR A 163 4.20 -6.20 -4.67
CA THR A 163 2.86 -5.66 -4.39
C THR A 163 2.54 -5.79 -2.92
N PHE A 164 1.72 -4.88 -2.42
CA PHE A 164 1.01 -5.09 -1.18
C PHE A 164 -0.22 -5.97 -1.45
N PHE A 165 -0.34 -7.06 -0.69
CA PHE A 165 -1.41 -8.03 -0.80
C PHE A 165 -1.91 -8.38 0.60
N HIS A 166 -3.07 -7.83 0.99
CA HIS A 166 -3.77 -8.14 2.25
C HIS A 166 -2.84 -8.19 3.48
N SER A 167 -2.09 -7.10 3.72
CA SER A 167 -1.11 -6.94 4.80
C SER A 167 0.21 -7.69 4.63
N SER A 168 0.54 -8.14 3.42
CA SER A 168 1.82 -8.78 3.09
C SER A 168 2.46 -8.15 1.86
N VAL A 169 3.79 -8.07 1.84
CA VAL A 169 4.51 -7.73 0.60
C VAL A 169 4.90 -9.02 -0.09
N ILE A 170 4.45 -9.18 -1.35
CA ILE A 170 4.82 -10.32 -2.19
C ILE A 170 5.69 -9.86 -3.35
N SER A 171 6.54 -10.76 -3.87
CA SER A 171 7.34 -10.53 -5.08
C SER A 171 7.46 -11.82 -5.88
N SER A 172 7.65 -11.70 -7.20
CA SER A 172 7.76 -12.85 -8.10
C SER A 172 8.81 -12.62 -9.18
N GLU A 173 9.69 -13.60 -9.39
CA GLU A 173 10.61 -13.60 -10.53
C GLU A 173 9.87 -13.71 -11.87
N ASP A 174 8.71 -14.39 -11.88
CA ASP A 174 7.88 -14.56 -13.06
C ASP A 174 7.27 -13.23 -13.49
N ALA A 175 6.97 -12.34 -12.53
CA ALA A 175 6.51 -10.98 -12.82
C ALA A 175 7.60 -10.10 -13.44
N VAL A 176 8.87 -10.31 -13.08
CA VAL A 176 10.00 -9.61 -13.73
C VAL A 176 10.15 -10.07 -15.18
N ARG A 177 10.02 -11.37 -15.45
CA ARG A 177 10.08 -11.89 -16.83
C ARG A 177 8.91 -11.37 -17.67
N GLU A 178 7.70 -11.43 -17.12
CA GLU A 178 6.49 -10.91 -17.77
C GLU A 178 6.60 -9.41 -18.07
N ALA A 179 7.14 -8.61 -17.13
CA ALA A 179 7.37 -7.18 -17.35
C ALA A 179 8.28 -6.93 -18.57
N ARG A 180 9.39 -7.67 -18.68
CA ARG A 180 10.34 -7.53 -19.80
C ARG A 180 9.72 -7.93 -21.14
N GLU A 181 8.93 -8.99 -21.15
CA GLU A 181 8.17 -9.43 -22.33
C GLU A 181 7.11 -8.40 -22.76
N ASN A 182 6.64 -7.59 -21.81
CA ASN A 182 5.66 -6.53 -22.02
C ASN A 182 6.27 -5.12 -22.03
N GLY A 183 7.49 -4.97 -22.58
CA GLY A 183 8.10 -3.65 -22.78
C GLY A 183 8.50 -2.94 -21.49
N GLU A 184 8.92 -3.72 -20.48
CA GLU A 184 9.32 -3.26 -19.14
C GLU A 184 8.17 -2.74 -18.27
N ARG A 185 6.92 -3.05 -18.64
CA ARG A 185 5.71 -2.75 -17.87
C ARG A 185 5.19 -4.01 -17.18
N PRO A 186 5.27 -4.11 -15.84
CA PRO A 186 4.69 -5.23 -15.11
C PRO A 186 3.19 -5.38 -15.35
N LEU A 187 2.69 -6.61 -15.46
CA LEU A 187 1.26 -6.90 -15.43
C LEU A 187 0.86 -7.29 -14.00
N VAL A 188 -0.15 -6.63 -13.46
CA VAL A 188 -0.64 -6.87 -12.09
C VAL A 188 -2.12 -7.19 -12.15
N ARG A 189 -2.50 -8.33 -11.57
CA ARG A 189 -3.86 -8.85 -11.57
C ARG A 189 -4.56 -8.36 -10.31
N ILE A 190 -5.74 -7.77 -10.45
CA ILE A 190 -6.43 -7.10 -9.35
C ILE A 190 -7.62 -7.94 -8.92
N GLU A 191 -7.62 -8.36 -7.66
CA GLU A 191 -8.72 -9.10 -7.06
C GLU A 191 -10.03 -8.29 -7.08
N TRP A 192 -11.11 -8.92 -7.52
CA TRP A 192 -12.40 -8.25 -7.69
C TRP A 192 -12.89 -7.62 -6.38
N GLY A 193 -13.18 -6.31 -6.41
CA GLY A 193 -13.79 -5.55 -5.32
C GLY A 193 -12.95 -5.37 -4.06
N LYS A 194 -11.88 -6.16 -3.86
CA LYS A 194 -10.96 -6.09 -2.70
C LYS A 194 -9.55 -5.62 -3.07
N HIS A 195 -9.28 -5.55 -4.37
CA HIS A 195 -8.07 -5.02 -5.00
C HIS A 195 -6.71 -5.60 -4.57
N GLY A 196 -6.70 -6.78 -3.93
CA GLY A 196 -5.49 -7.55 -3.71
C GLY A 196 -4.69 -7.70 -5.01
N SER A 197 -3.46 -7.17 -5.03
CA SER A 197 -2.62 -7.08 -6.22
C SER A 197 -1.74 -8.32 -6.39
N LEU A 198 -2.10 -9.17 -7.36
CA LEU A 198 -1.48 -10.45 -7.66
C LEU A 198 -0.43 -10.33 -8.78
N LEU A 199 0.68 -11.03 -8.59
CA LEU A 199 1.80 -11.09 -9.55
C LEU A 199 1.74 -12.34 -10.43
N ASN A 200 2.46 -12.35 -11.54
CA ASN A 200 2.60 -13.58 -12.33
C ASN A 200 3.14 -14.75 -11.48
N GLY A 201 2.62 -15.95 -11.71
CA GLY A 201 2.95 -17.14 -10.93
C GLY A 201 2.36 -17.13 -9.50
N TRP A 202 1.38 -16.27 -9.23
CA TRP A 202 0.69 -16.17 -7.93
C TRP A 202 0.18 -17.52 -7.44
N GLU A 203 -0.18 -18.43 -8.35
CA GLU A 203 -0.68 -19.76 -8.05
C GLU A 203 0.29 -20.61 -7.20
N ASN A 204 1.58 -20.25 -7.18
CA ASN A 204 2.63 -20.94 -6.44
C ASN A 204 3.16 -20.12 -5.24
N ILE A 205 2.51 -19.01 -4.89
CA ILE A 205 2.93 -18.15 -3.77
C ILE A 205 2.25 -18.61 -2.48
N ASP A 206 3.04 -18.84 -1.44
CA ASP A 206 2.55 -18.90 -0.07
C ASP A 206 2.49 -17.48 0.51
N ILE A 207 1.33 -17.10 1.06
CA ILE A 207 1.14 -15.74 1.59
C ILE A 207 1.92 -15.61 2.91
N PRO A 208 2.85 -14.65 3.03
CA PRO A 208 3.58 -14.40 4.27
C PRO A 208 2.65 -14.25 5.48
N MET A 209 3.03 -14.83 6.62
CA MET A 209 2.30 -14.78 7.90
C MET A 209 0.88 -15.38 7.93
N LYS A 210 0.24 -15.69 6.80
CA LYS A 210 -1.12 -16.26 6.77
C LYS A 210 -1.16 -17.79 6.77
N ASN A 211 -0.02 -18.45 6.60
CA ASN A 211 0.11 -19.92 6.53
C ASN A 211 -0.91 -20.55 5.54
N MET A 212 -1.06 -19.91 4.38
CA MET A 212 -2.04 -20.26 3.36
C MET A 212 -1.47 -19.99 1.96
N SER A 213 -1.77 -20.86 1.01
CA SER A 213 -1.42 -20.64 -0.39
C SER A 213 -2.30 -19.55 -1.01
N MET A 214 -1.79 -18.82 -1.99
CA MET A 214 -2.57 -17.83 -2.73
C MET A 214 -3.79 -18.46 -3.43
N GLN A 215 -3.69 -19.71 -3.90
CA GLN A 215 -4.84 -20.41 -4.48
C GLN A 215 -5.95 -20.65 -3.47
N ASP A 216 -5.62 -21.08 -2.26
CA ASP A 216 -6.61 -21.30 -1.22
C ASP A 216 -7.25 -19.98 -0.79
N TRP A 217 -6.46 -18.91 -0.72
CA TRP A 217 -6.96 -17.55 -0.47
C TRP A 217 -7.96 -17.12 -1.55
N MET A 218 -7.59 -17.24 -2.83
CA MET A 218 -8.45 -16.82 -3.94
C MET A 218 -9.76 -17.61 -4.00
N ARG A 219 -9.73 -18.92 -3.71
CA ARG A 219 -10.96 -19.73 -3.61
C ARG A 219 -11.85 -19.30 -2.44
N GLN A 220 -11.26 -19.09 -1.26
CA GLN A 220 -12.01 -18.65 -0.09
C GLN A 220 -12.61 -17.26 -0.30
N THR A 221 -11.84 -16.35 -0.87
CA THR A 221 -12.28 -14.99 -1.11
C THR A 221 -13.37 -14.94 -2.18
N TYR A 222 -13.26 -15.73 -3.26
CA TYR A 222 -14.34 -15.91 -4.23
C TYR A 222 -15.66 -16.34 -3.56
N GLU A 223 -15.65 -17.39 -2.73
CA GLU A 223 -16.87 -17.85 -2.05
C GLU A 223 -17.41 -16.78 -1.08
N HIS A 224 -16.52 -16.07 -0.40
CA HIS A 224 -16.87 -14.98 0.52
C HIS A 224 -17.53 -13.80 -0.19
N VAL A 225 -16.92 -13.27 -1.26
CA VAL A 225 -17.48 -12.13 -2.00
C VAL A 225 -18.72 -12.52 -2.81
N LYS A 226 -18.81 -13.77 -3.27
CA LYS A 226 -20.03 -14.34 -3.85
C LYS A 226 -21.19 -14.39 -2.86
N ALA A 227 -20.91 -14.63 -1.58
CA ALA A 227 -21.88 -14.58 -0.49
C ALA A 227 -22.20 -13.15 0.00
N GLY A 228 -21.67 -12.11 -0.66
CA GLY A 228 -21.89 -10.70 -0.33
C GLY A 228 -20.83 -10.07 0.55
N GLY A 229 -19.73 -10.78 0.81
CA GLY A 229 -18.58 -10.28 1.54
C GLY A 229 -18.89 -9.97 3.01
N ARG A 230 -18.09 -9.10 3.63
CA ARG A 230 -18.29 -8.64 5.00
C ARG A 230 -19.48 -7.69 5.08
N LEU A 231 -20.32 -7.83 6.11
CA LEU A 231 -21.53 -7.01 6.32
C LEU A 231 -22.45 -6.91 5.08
N PRO A 232 -22.97 -8.04 4.55
CA PRO A 232 -23.77 -8.04 3.32
C PRO A 232 -25.03 -7.16 3.38
N GLU A 233 -25.57 -6.96 4.58
CA GLU A 233 -26.77 -6.14 4.83
C GLU A 233 -26.43 -4.67 5.16
N HIS A 234 -25.18 -4.23 5.02
CA HIS A 234 -24.81 -2.84 5.30
C HIS A 234 -25.57 -1.87 4.37
N PRO A 235 -26.10 -0.74 4.87
CA PRO A 235 -26.93 0.16 4.07
C PRO A 235 -26.27 0.71 2.80
N LEU A 236 -24.93 0.84 2.76
CA LEU A 236 -24.22 1.27 1.55
C LEU A 236 -24.19 0.20 0.45
N LYS A 237 -24.16 -1.08 0.83
CA LYS A 237 -24.14 -2.21 -0.13
C LYS A 237 -25.39 -2.31 -1.00
N ARG A 238 -26.47 -1.60 -0.66
CA ARG A 238 -27.64 -1.46 -1.57
C ARG A 238 -27.31 -0.78 -2.90
N PHE A 239 -26.19 -0.07 -2.98
CA PHE A 239 -25.68 0.57 -4.18
C PHE A 239 -24.53 -0.22 -4.84
N TRP A 240 -24.10 -1.31 -4.22
CA TRP A 240 -23.05 -2.19 -4.74
C TRP A 240 -23.68 -3.46 -5.32
N PRO A 241 -22.91 -4.27 -6.06
CA PRO A 241 -23.33 -5.64 -6.38
C PRO A 241 -23.62 -6.43 -5.10
N ARG A 242 -24.58 -7.35 -5.17
CA ARG A 242 -24.89 -8.24 -4.02
C ARG A 242 -23.77 -9.22 -3.70
N GLY A 243 -22.86 -9.43 -4.66
CA GLY A 243 -21.73 -10.33 -4.61
C GLY A 243 -21.24 -10.59 -6.02
N TYR A 244 -20.16 -11.36 -6.15
CA TYR A 244 -19.66 -11.78 -7.46
C TYR A 244 -20.58 -12.83 -8.10
N GLU A 245 -21.12 -12.55 -9.28
CA GLU A 245 -22.12 -13.42 -9.93
C GLU A 245 -21.51 -14.50 -10.85
N GLY A 246 -20.22 -14.38 -11.19
CA GLY A 246 -19.54 -15.29 -12.12
C GLY A 246 -19.10 -16.63 -11.50
N SER A 247 -18.38 -17.42 -12.28
CA SER A 247 -17.74 -18.65 -11.82
C SER A 247 -16.36 -18.35 -11.21
N TYR A 248 -15.75 -19.34 -10.54
CA TYR A 248 -14.39 -19.16 -10.03
C TYR A 248 -13.39 -18.91 -11.17
N GLU A 249 -13.60 -19.55 -12.33
CA GLU A 249 -12.76 -19.36 -13.52
C GLU A 249 -12.85 -17.92 -14.05
N SER A 250 -14.05 -17.31 -14.05
CA SER A 250 -14.17 -15.90 -14.43
C SER A 250 -13.59 -14.95 -13.39
N TYR A 251 -13.63 -15.31 -12.10
CA TYR A 251 -13.08 -14.53 -10.98
C TYR A 251 -11.57 -14.35 -11.09
N ILE A 252 -10.86 -15.38 -11.57
CA ILE A 252 -9.40 -15.36 -11.73
C ILE A 252 -8.95 -15.13 -13.18
N ASN A 253 -9.84 -14.72 -14.08
CA ASN A 253 -9.51 -14.56 -15.50
C ASN A 253 -8.69 -13.30 -15.80
N PHE A 254 -8.88 -12.23 -15.02
CA PHE A 254 -8.15 -10.95 -15.13
C PHE A 254 -7.99 -10.46 -16.58
N SER A 255 -9.09 -10.38 -17.32
CA SER A 255 -9.07 -10.12 -18.76
C SER A 255 -9.26 -8.66 -19.17
N ASP A 256 -9.67 -7.79 -18.25
CA ASP A 256 -10.00 -6.39 -18.58
C ASP A 256 -8.85 -5.46 -18.19
N PRO A 257 -8.20 -4.77 -19.14
CA PRO A 257 -7.06 -3.92 -18.84
C PRO A 257 -7.48 -2.54 -18.35
N VAL A 258 -6.90 -2.12 -17.23
CA VAL A 258 -6.90 -0.72 -16.77
C VAL A 258 -5.47 -0.21 -16.88
N ASP A 259 -5.26 0.89 -17.62
CA ASP A 259 -3.93 1.47 -17.84
C ASP A 259 -3.73 2.75 -16.99
N PRO A 260 -3.03 2.67 -15.84
CA PRO A 260 -2.76 3.83 -15.00
C PRO A 260 -1.85 4.86 -15.64
N LEU A 261 -1.10 4.51 -16.69
CA LEU A 261 -0.30 5.49 -17.42
C LEU A 261 -1.19 6.59 -18.02
N LEU A 262 -2.38 6.24 -18.49
CA LEU A 262 -3.36 7.22 -19.00
C LEU A 262 -3.80 8.21 -17.93
N TYR A 263 -3.85 7.79 -16.67
CA TYR A 263 -4.18 8.67 -15.55
C TYR A 263 -3.02 9.60 -15.22
N LEU A 264 -1.78 9.07 -15.18
CA LEU A 264 -0.57 9.88 -14.97
C LEU A 264 -0.33 10.87 -16.12
N GLU A 265 -0.71 10.55 -17.36
CA GLU A 265 -0.63 11.48 -18.49
C GLU A 265 -1.65 12.63 -18.38
N ARG A 266 -2.84 12.35 -17.86
CA ARG A 266 -3.91 13.35 -17.68
C ARG A 266 -3.69 14.22 -16.44
N LYS A 267 -3.23 13.61 -15.35
CA LYS A 267 -2.98 14.23 -14.06
C LYS A 267 -1.62 13.72 -13.56
N PRO A 268 -0.51 14.42 -13.87
CA PRO A 268 0.85 13.95 -13.61
C PRO A 268 1.22 14.03 -12.13
N LEU A 269 0.63 13.15 -11.33
CA LEU A 269 0.95 12.92 -9.93
C LEU A 269 2.22 12.07 -9.82
N MET A 270 3.36 12.66 -10.19
CA MET A 270 4.66 12.03 -10.13
C MET A 270 5.59 12.84 -9.22
N PHE A 271 6.19 12.18 -8.24
CA PHE A 271 6.97 12.81 -7.18
C PHE A 271 8.28 12.06 -6.93
N LYS A 272 9.21 12.70 -6.20
CA LYS A 272 10.41 12.07 -5.67
C LYS A 272 10.57 12.43 -4.21
N SER A 273 10.43 11.45 -3.32
CA SER A 273 10.50 11.67 -1.87
C SER A 273 10.70 10.35 -1.13
N LEU A 274 11.31 10.39 0.05
CA LEU A 274 11.31 9.25 0.97
C LEU A 274 9.96 9.12 1.68
N HIS A 275 9.19 10.20 1.80
CA HIS A 275 7.96 10.28 2.59
C HIS A 275 6.72 10.22 1.70
N ALA A 276 6.45 9.05 1.11
CA ALA A 276 5.36 8.85 0.16
C ALA A 276 4.01 9.25 0.76
N ASN A 277 3.66 8.80 1.96
CA ASN A 277 2.37 9.14 2.59
C ASN A 277 2.20 10.64 2.77
N ALA A 278 3.28 11.33 3.17
CA ALA A 278 3.25 12.77 3.35
C ALA A 278 2.97 13.51 2.03
N ILE A 279 3.60 13.08 0.94
CA ILE A 279 3.36 13.64 -0.40
C ILE A 279 1.95 13.34 -0.88
N LEU A 280 1.50 12.10 -0.74
CA LEU A 280 0.17 11.68 -1.17
C LEU A 280 -0.91 12.52 -0.48
N PHE A 281 -0.80 12.66 0.84
CA PHE A 281 -1.74 13.37 1.68
C PHE A 281 -1.73 14.89 1.46
N THR A 282 -0.56 15.49 1.27
CA THR A 282 -0.44 16.97 1.26
C THR A 282 -0.41 17.57 -0.14
N GLN A 283 -0.05 16.79 -1.17
CA GLN A 283 0.25 17.32 -2.51
C GLN A 283 -0.40 16.52 -3.66
N ALA A 284 -0.73 15.23 -3.48
CA ALA A 284 -1.18 14.40 -4.61
C ALA A 284 -2.71 14.28 -4.74
N ILE A 285 -3.38 13.84 -3.68
CA ILE A 285 -4.82 13.54 -3.72
C ILE A 285 -5.62 14.48 -2.80
N PRO A 286 -6.83 14.90 -3.21
CA PRO A 286 -7.63 15.87 -2.45
C PRO A 286 -8.55 15.20 -1.41
N TYR A 287 -8.42 13.89 -1.17
CA TYR A 287 -9.27 13.09 -0.30
C TYR A 287 -8.41 12.18 0.61
N ASN A 288 -9.03 11.62 1.65
CA ASN A 288 -8.35 10.74 2.60
C ASN A 288 -8.02 9.37 1.99
N PHE A 289 -7.10 8.62 2.58
CA PHE A 289 -6.82 7.24 2.18
C PHE A 289 -6.26 6.48 3.38
N HIS A 290 -6.25 5.15 3.37
CA HIS A 290 -5.59 4.39 4.43
C HIS A 290 -4.05 4.42 4.25
N PRO A 291 -3.26 4.94 5.21
CA PRO A 291 -1.80 4.98 5.08
C PRO A 291 -1.21 3.57 5.17
N LYS A 292 -0.31 3.24 4.25
CA LYS A 292 0.46 1.98 4.25
C LYS A 292 1.93 2.26 4.58
N MET A 293 2.75 1.23 4.83
CA MET A 293 4.17 1.49 5.05
C MET A 293 4.83 1.86 3.72
N GLU A 294 5.40 3.06 3.63
CA GLU A 294 5.77 3.72 2.36
C GLU A 294 6.65 2.89 1.41
N TRP A 295 7.58 2.09 1.95
CA TRP A 295 8.58 1.36 1.18
C TRP A 295 8.68 -0.11 1.62
N PRO A 296 8.96 -1.05 0.69
CA PRO A 296 8.88 -2.49 0.94
C PRO A 296 9.88 -3.00 2.00
N ASP A 297 10.99 -2.30 2.22
CA ASP A 297 11.99 -2.69 3.21
C ASP A 297 11.50 -2.49 4.65
N ARG A 298 10.59 -1.54 4.89
CA ARG A 298 9.94 -1.35 6.20
C ARG A 298 9.12 -2.57 6.60
N PHE A 299 8.45 -3.21 5.64
CA PHE A 299 7.73 -4.46 5.87
C PHE A 299 8.68 -5.64 6.12
N ALA A 300 9.76 -5.75 5.34
CA ALA A 300 10.74 -6.83 5.53
C ALA A 300 11.39 -6.79 6.93
N ARG A 301 11.68 -5.59 7.45
CA ARG A 301 12.18 -5.44 8.83
C ARG A 301 11.15 -5.85 9.87
N ALA A 302 9.87 -5.47 9.68
CA ALA A 302 8.79 -5.87 10.58
C ALA A 302 8.57 -7.40 10.65
N LEU A 303 9.00 -8.15 9.62
CA LEU A 303 8.96 -9.62 9.59
C LEU A 303 10.16 -10.30 10.24
N LEU A 304 11.29 -9.60 10.38
CA LEU A 304 12.56 -10.14 10.88
C LEU A 304 12.80 -9.84 12.38
N ASP A 305 12.01 -8.94 12.97
CA ASP A 305 12.04 -8.53 14.39
C ASP A 305 10.86 -9.11 15.22
#